data_AF-A0A1G0SVD9-F1
#
_entry.id   AF-A0A1G0SVD9-F1
#
_cell.length_a   1.000
_cell.length_b   1.000
_cell.length_c   1.000
_cell.angle_alpha   90.00
_cell.angle_beta   90.00
_cell.angle_gamma   90.00
#
_symmetry.space_group_name_H-M   'P 1'
#
loop_
_entity.id
_entity.type
_entity.pdbx_description
1 polymer ?
#
loop_
_entity_poly.entity_id
_entity_poly.type
_entity_poly.pdbx_seq_one_letter_code
_entity_poly.pdbx_strand_id
1 'polypeptide(L)'
;MRLKILLFFSVIISCSFNQKTQLYETIESRAADLLISLSIKDSSYKIEIENLKSSLYQNVNSEVLEKTYLTSLNEYDSLRDHFSEFEKEINKISLDSALVLFNQWYLHFNSVFYNYAEKKFFSSQKIKILLFSTSMSCYCTLEMCKNQLIDILKLVRSSNSEYDYLAIDAYAKDDLPIKYETLFTPSVIVFNGNNEVIHKIAYDEEMINKLSVFLNEYKN
;
A
#
# COMPACT_ATOMS: atom_id res chain seq x y z
N MET A 1 34.25 -23.80 21.45
CA MET A 1 34.28 -23.59 19.98
C MET A 1 32.96 -24.00 19.29
N ARG A 2 32.36 -25.15 19.63
CA ARG A 2 31.09 -25.63 19.03
C ARG A 2 29.86 -24.73 19.23
N LEU A 3 29.73 -24.08 20.40
CA LEU A 3 28.59 -23.19 20.69
C LEU A 3 28.59 -21.89 19.87
N LYS A 4 29.78 -21.35 19.57
CA LYS A 4 29.94 -20.14 18.73
C LYS A 4 29.59 -20.41 17.26
N ILE A 5 29.89 -21.61 16.76
CA ILE A 5 29.55 -22.03 15.39
C ILE A 5 28.03 -22.26 15.25
N LEU A 6 27.39 -22.88 16.26
CA LEU A 6 25.93 -23.05 16.29
C LEU A 6 25.17 -21.71 16.35
N LEU A 7 25.65 -20.74 17.13
CA LEU A 7 25.08 -19.39 17.17
C LEU A 7 25.25 -18.66 15.83
N PHE A 8 26.40 -18.82 15.15
CA PHE A 8 26.64 -18.21 13.85
C PHE A 8 25.72 -18.79 12.75
N PHE A 9 25.52 -20.12 12.74
CA PHE A 9 24.55 -20.75 11.85
C PHE A 9 23.11 -20.36 12.17
N SER A 10 22.74 -20.25 13.45
CA SER A 10 21.42 -19.75 13.85
C SER A 10 21.16 -18.34 13.35
N VAL A 11 22.13 -17.43 13.46
CA VAL A 11 22.02 -16.04 12.99
C VAL A 11 21.92 -15.97 11.46
N ILE A 12 22.73 -16.74 10.73
CA ILE A 12 22.68 -16.75 9.25
C ILE A 12 21.36 -17.32 8.72
N ILE A 13 20.85 -18.39 9.35
CA ILE A 13 19.54 -18.95 8.99
C ILE A 13 18.43 -17.94 9.31
N SER A 14 18.50 -17.25 10.45
CA SER A 14 17.53 -16.21 10.83
C SER A 14 17.55 -15.01 9.85
N CYS A 15 18.73 -14.57 9.41
CA CYS A 15 18.86 -13.48 8.43
C CYS A 15 18.39 -13.87 7.03
N SER A 16 18.58 -15.13 6.64
CA SER A 16 18.17 -15.65 5.32
C SER A 16 16.66 -15.89 5.23
N PHE A 17 16.00 -16.20 6.36
CA PHE A 17 14.54 -16.26 6.43
C PHE A 17 13.91 -14.86 6.42
N ASN A 18 14.52 -13.86 7.08
CA ASN A 18 13.97 -12.50 7.13
C ASN A 18 13.90 -11.77 5.78
N GLN A 19 14.81 -12.03 4.85
CA GLN A 19 14.79 -11.37 3.53
C GLN A 19 13.66 -11.86 2.62
N LYS A 20 13.19 -13.11 2.77
CA LYS A 20 12.09 -13.66 1.96
C LYS A 20 10.71 -13.29 2.48
N THR A 21 10.60 -12.86 3.73
CA THR A 21 9.32 -12.49 4.36
C THR A 21 8.92 -11.03 4.13
N GLN A 22 9.74 -10.23 3.43
CA GLN A 22 9.53 -8.78 3.27
C GLN A 22 9.19 -8.34 1.82
N LEU A 23 8.83 -9.26 0.92
CA LEU A 23 8.53 -8.92 -0.48
C LEU A 23 7.43 -7.85 -0.57
N TYR A 24 6.28 -8.09 0.07
CA TYR A 24 5.15 -7.16 0.08
C TYR A 24 5.55 -5.80 0.64
N GLU A 25 6.20 -5.78 1.82
CA GLU A 25 6.58 -4.55 2.52
C GLU A 25 7.59 -3.74 1.71
N THR A 26 8.52 -4.42 1.03
CA THR A 26 9.52 -3.76 0.19
C THR A 26 8.85 -3.14 -1.03
N ILE A 27 8.00 -3.90 -1.74
CA ILE A 27 7.29 -3.39 -2.92
C ILE A 27 6.36 -2.25 -2.54
N GLU A 28 5.54 -2.42 -1.50
CA GLU A 28 4.64 -1.37 -0.99
C GLU A 28 5.43 -0.11 -0.68
N SER A 29 6.49 -0.22 0.13
CA SER A 29 7.29 0.93 0.52
C SER A 29 7.83 1.69 -0.70
N ARG A 30 8.40 0.98 -1.68
CA ARG A 30 8.94 1.63 -2.90
C ARG A 30 7.83 2.22 -3.77
N ALA A 31 6.69 1.54 -3.84
CA ALA A 31 5.54 2.02 -4.58
C ALA A 31 4.98 3.31 -3.97
N ALA A 32 4.81 3.37 -2.66
CA ALA A 32 4.33 4.57 -1.99
C ALA A 32 5.33 5.73 -2.08
N ASP A 33 6.64 5.47 -2.02
CA ASP A 33 7.67 6.50 -2.29
C ASP A 33 7.55 7.06 -3.71
N LEU A 34 7.39 6.20 -4.72
CA LEU A 34 7.20 6.63 -6.10
C LEU A 34 5.91 7.46 -6.27
N LEU A 35 4.79 7.03 -5.66
CA LEU A 35 3.52 7.76 -5.74
C LEU A 35 3.66 9.17 -5.13
N ILE A 36 4.35 9.28 -3.98
CA ILE A 36 4.63 10.57 -3.34
C ILE A 36 5.54 11.42 -4.22
N SER A 37 6.68 10.90 -4.70
CA SER A 37 7.63 11.66 -5.52
C SER A 37 7.00 12.17 -6.83
N LEU A 38 6.17 11.36 -7.48
CA LEU A 38 5.38 11.80 -8.65
C LEU A 38 4.42 12.94 -8.28
N SER A 39 3.75 12.86 -7.12
CA SER A 39 2.77 13.87 -6.68
C SER A 39 3.39 15.24 -6.42
N ILE A 40 4.62 15.29 -5.91
CA ILE A 40 5.34 16.53 -5.63
C ILE A 40 6.26 16.95 -6.78
N LYS A 41 6.25 16.20 -7.90
CA LYS A 41 7.08 16.44 -9.08
C LYS A 41 8.58 16.47 -8.76
N ASP A 42 9.01 15.67 -7.78
CA ASP A 42 10.39 15.60 -7.33
C ASP A 42 11.22 14.69 -8.24
N SER A 43 12.39 15.15 -8.68
CA SER A 43 13.29 14.41 -9.57
C SER A 43 13.70 13.00 -9.09
N SER A 44 13.58 12.72 -7.79
CA SER A 44 13.79 11.41 -7.16
C SER A 44 12.87 10.33 -7.70
N TYR A 45 11.74 10.66 -8.35
CA TYR A 45 10.83 9.66 -8.94
C TYR A 45 11.57 8.66 -9.86
N LYS A 46 12.62 9.11 -10.56
CA LYS A 46 13.43 8.24 -11.42
C LYS A 46 14.17 7.16 -10.63
N ILE A 47 14.72 7.54 -9.47
CA ILE A 47 15.39 6.60 -8.56
C ILE A 47 14.36 5.63 -7.97
N GLU A 48 13.18 6.13 -7.59
CA GLU A 48 12.13 5.28 -7.02
C GLU A 48 11.54 4.28 -8.03
N ILE A 49 11.51 4.60 -9.32
CA ILE A 49 11.18 3.64 -10.37
C ILE A 49 12.18 2.48 -10.40
N GLU A 50 13.48 2.79 -10.41
CA GLU A 50 14.51 1.76 -10.43
C GLU A 50 14.49 0.92 -9.13
N ASN A 51 14.26 1.55 -7.98
CA ASN A 51 14.11 0.85 -6.70
C ASN A 51 12.92 -0.11 -6.71
N LEU A 52 11.75 0.36 -7.17
CA LEU A 52 10.54 -0.45 -7.26
C LEU A 52 10.75 -1.60 -8.26
N LYS A 53 11.29 -1.32 -9.44
CA LYS A 53 11.63 -2.33 -10.45
C LYS A 53 12.54 -3.42 -9.89
N SER A 54 13.62 -3.03 -9.22
CA SER A 54 14.57 -3.97 -8.63
C SER A 54 13.93 -4.88 -7.57
N SER A 55 12.86 -4.42 -6.91
CA SER A 55 12.12 -5.19 -5.91
C SER A 55 11.03 -6.07 -6.55
N LEU A 56 10.34 -5.54 -7.57
CA LEU A 56 9.24 -6.21 -8.26
C LEU A 56 9.72 -7.37 -9.15
N TYR A 57 10.89 -7.26 -9.77
CA TYR A 57 11.43 -8.28 -10.69
C TYR A 57 12.42 -9.26 -10.04
N GLN A 58 12.47 -9.33 -8.71
CA GLN A 58 13.25 -10.37 -8.04
C GLN A 58 12.70 -11.77 -8.35
N ASN A 59 13.53 -12.80 -8.35
CA ASN A 59 13.05 -14.16 -8.50
C ASN A 59 12.23 -14.57 -7.27
N VAL A 60 10.91 -14.68 -7.43
CA VAL A 60 9.99 -15.11 -6.38
C VAL A 60 9.51 -16.53 -6.66
N ASN A 61 9.56 -17.38 -5.63
CA ASN A 61 9.03 -18.74 -5.71
C ASN A 61 7.49 -18.70 -5.62
N SER A 62 6.79 -19.40 -6.52
CA SER A 62 5.33 -19.53 -6.49
C SER A 62 4.82 -20.06 -5.14
N GLU A 63 5.55 -20.98 -4.51
CA GLU A 63 5.20 -21.50 -3.18
C GLU A 63 5.20 -20.41 -2.10
N VAL A 64 6.11 -19.42 -2.20
CA VAL A 64 6.15 -18.28 -1.28
C VAL A 64 4.98 -17.34 -1.53
N LEU A 65 4.64 -17.07 -2.80
CA LEU A 65 3.47 -16.26 -3.15
C LEU A 65 2.18 -16.88 -2.59
N GLU A 66 1.98 -18.18 -2.80
CA GLU A 66 0.76 -18.87 -2.40
C GLU A 66 0.65 -19.02 -0.88
N LYS A 67 1.72 -19.46 -0.20
CA LYS A 67 1.66 -19.79 1.24
C LYS A 67 1.81 -18.57 2.13
N THR A 68 2.65 -17.61 1.76
CA THR A 68 2.93 -16.43 2.59
C THR A 68 2.02 -15.28 2.18
N TYR A 69 2.02 -14.94 0.90
CA TYR A 69 1.36 -13.74 0.39
C TYR A 69 -0.07 -13.95 -0.12
N LEU A 70 -0.54 -15.20 -0.09
CA LEU A 70 -1.92 -15.58 -0.42
C LEU A 70 -2.35 -15.08 -1.81
N THR A 71 -1.41 -15.11 -2.76
CA THR A 71 -1.56 -14.68 -4.15
C THR A 71 -0.93 -15.70 -5.09
N SER A 72 -1.34 -15.71 -6.35
CA SER A 72 -0.81 -16.63 -7.36
C SER A 72 0.36 -16.03 -8.14
N LEU A 73 1.18 -16.89 -8.77
CA LEU A 73 2.21 -16.45 -9.70
C LEU A 73 1.60 -15.64 -10.86
N ASN A 74 0.44 -16.05 -11.38
CA ASN A 74 -0.23 -15.37 -12.49
C ASN A 74 -0.66 -13.95 -12.12
N GLU A 75 -1.22 -13.73 -10.93
CA GLU A 75 -1.59 -12.39 -10.44
C GLU A 75 -0.36 -11.50 -10.25
N TYR A 76 0.73 -12.08 -9.72
CA TYR A 76 1.98 -11.37 -9.54
C TYR A 76 2.67 -11.02 -10.88
N ASP A 77 2.62 -11.91 -11.87
CA ASP A 77 3.12 -11.62 -13.21
C ASP A 77 2.25 -10.58 -13.93
N SER A 78 0.93 -10.60 -13.74
CA SER A 78 0.04 -9.54 -14.22
C SER A 78 0.40 -8.16 -13.62
N LEU A 79 0.78 -8.11 -12.34
CA LEU A 79 1.28 -6.89 -11.71
C LEU A 79 2.57 -6.37 -12.36
N ARG A 80 3.48 -7.28 -12.73
CA ARG A 80 4.73 -6.94 -13.43
C ARG A 80 4.46 -6.42 -14.83
N ASP A 81 3.57 -7.07 -15.57
CA ASP A 81 3.19 -6.63 -16.91
C ASP A 81 2.59 -5.22 -16.89
N HIS A 82 1.69 -4.94 -15.95
CA HIS A 82 1.12 -3.59 -15.75
C HIS A 82 2.24 -2.57 -15.40
N PHE A 83 3.22 -2.92 -14.58
CA PHE A 83 4.36 -2.03 -14.31
C PHE A 83 5.23 -1.79 -15.56
N SER A 84 5.49 -2.84 -16.34
CA SER A 84 6.22 -2.76 -17.61
C SER A 84 5.55 -1.82 -18.61
N GLU A 85 4.21 -1.79 -18.65
CA GLU A 85 3.46 -0.84 -19.46
C GLU A 85 3.66 0.61 -18.98
N PHE A 86 3.56 0.84 -17.67
CA PHE A 86 3.85 2.14 -17.08
C PHE A 86 5.27 2.64 -17.41
N GLU A 87 6.29 1.78 -17.27
CA GLU A 87 7.69 2.11 -17.58
C GLU A 87 7.87 2.55 -19.04
N LYS A 88 7.15 1.94 -19.98
CA LYS A 88 7.22 2.31 -21.41
C LYS A 88 6.63 3.68 -21.69
N GLU A 89 5.65 4.12 -20.90
CA GLU A 89 4.90 5.34 -21.13
C GLU A 89 5.44 6.55 -20.36
N ILE A 90 6.06 6.36 -19.20
CA ILE A 90 6.40 7.48 -18.30
C ILE A 90 7.23 8.59 -18.94
N ASN A 91 8.15 8.26 -19.84
CA ASN A 91 9.00 9.25 -20.53
C ASN A 91 8.32 9.95 -21.71
N LYS A 92 7.09 9.54 -22.07
CA LYS A 92 6.32 10.07 -23.20
C LYS A 92 5.16 10.97 -22.76
N ILE A 93 4.86 11.00 -21.47
CA ILE A 93 3.69 11.67 -20.90
C ILE A 93 4.09 12.71 -19.84
N SER A 94 3.13 13.55 -19.43
CA SER A 94 3.34 14.47 -18.31
C SER A 94 3.42 13.72 -16.98
N LEU A 95 4.09 14.30 -15.97
CA LEU A 95 4.14 13.72 -14.62
C LEU A 95 2.74 13.58 -13.99
N ASP A 96 1.81 14.48 -14.30
CA ASP A 96 0.43 14.38 -13.83
C ASP A 96 -0.27 13.15 -14.43
N SER A 97 -0.02 12.85 -15.71
CA SER A 97 -0.53 11.63 -16.36
C SER A 97 0.15 10.38 -15.82
N ALA A 98 1.47 10.44 -15.60
CA ALA A 98 2.22 9.35 -14.99
C ALA A 98 1.70 9.02 -13.58
N LEU A 99 1.37 10.05 -12.78
CA LEU A 99 0.79 9.86 -11.45
C LEU A 99 -0.56 9.13 -11.52
N VAL A 100 -1.41 9.45 -12.50
CA VAL A 100 -2.70 8.77 -12.69
C VAL A 100 -2.49 7.30 -13.06
N LEU A 101 -1.63 7.01 -14.04
CA LEU A 101 -1.32 5.63 -14.43
C LEU A 101 -0.69 4.83 -13.29
N PHE A 102 0.25 5.44 -12.57
CA PHE A 102 0.90 4.77 -11.45
C PHE A 102 -0.05 4.53 -10.27
N ASN A 103 -1.02 5.43 -10.03
CA ASN A 103 -2.08 5.20 -9.04
C ASN A 103 -2.94 3.97 -9.40
N GLN A 104 -3.25 3.76 -10.69
CA GLN A 104 -3.95 2.55 -11.13
C GLN A 104 -3.11 1.28 -10.88
N TRP A 105 -1.80 1.35 -11.17
CA TRP A 105 -0.89 0.26 -10.84
C TRP A 105 -0.81 -0.01 -9.32
N TYR A 106 -0.79 1.04 -8.50
CA TYR A 106 -0.77 0.92 -7.04
C TYR A 106 -2.03 0.23 -6.49
N LEU A 107 -3.21 0.57 -7.03
CA LEU A 107 -4.46 -0.13 -6.68
C LEU A 107 -4.47 -1.59 -7.16
N HIS A 108 -3.87 -1.87 -8.32
CA HIS A 108 -3.66 -3.24 -8.79
C HIS A 108 -2.76 -4.03 -7.82
N PHE A 109 -1.64 -3.44 -7.37
CA PHE A 109 -0.77 -4.03 -6.35
C PHE A 109 -1.54 -4.38 -5.07
N ASN A 110 -2.33 -3.45 -4.53
CA ASN A 110 -3.15 -3.71 -3.33
C ASN A 110 -4.16 -4.84 -3.55
N SER A 111 -4.72 -4.94 -4.75
CA SER A 111 -5.68 -6.00 -5.09
C SER A 111 -5.00 -7.38 -5.15
N VAL A 112 -3.80 -7.46 -5.76
CA VAL A 112 -3.02 -8.71 -5.87
C VAL A 112 -2.61 -9.25 -4.50
N PHE A 113 -2.23 -8.38 -3.57
CA PHE A 113 -1.79 -8.76 -2.22
C PHE A 113 -2.88 -8.62 -1.14
N TYR A 114 -4.13 -8.39 -1.53
CA TYR A 114 -5.24 -8.03 -0.63
C TYR A 114 -5.36 -8.97 0.57
N ASN A 115 -5.43 -10.29 0.34
CA ASN A 115 -5.65 -11.28 1.39
C ASN A 115 -4.53 -11.27 2.46
N TYR A 116 -3.28 -11.05 2.04
CA TYR A 116 -2.15 -10.92 2.95
C TYR A 116 -2.19 -9.58 3.69
N ALA A 117 -2.36 -8.49 2.94
CA ALA A 117 -2.37 -7.14 3.47
C ALA A 117 -3.49 -6.93 4.50
N GLU A 118 -4.70 -7.44 4.22
CA GLU A 118 -5.84 -7.40 5.12
C GLU A 118 -5.57 -8.16 6.43
N LYS A 119 -5.11 -9.42 6.35
CA LYS A 119 -4.79 -10.21 7.53
C LYS A 119 -3.74 -9.53 8.40
N LYS A 120 -2.70 -9.00 7.77
CA LYS A 120 -1.65 -8.25 8.46
C LYS A 120 -2.22 -6.98 9.12
N PHE A 121 -3.00 -6.20 8.38
CA PHE A 121 -3.64 -4.99 8.85
C PHE A 121 -4.48 -5.26 10.10
N PHE A 122 -5.44 -6.18 10.08
CA PHE A 122 -6.30 -6.48 11.23
C PHE A 122 -5.61 -7.27 12.36
N SER A 123 -4.41 -7.81 12.14
CA SER A 123 -3.61 -8.41 13.22
C SER A 123 -2.84 -7.38 14.05
N SER A 124 -2.69 -6.15 13.53
CA SER A 124 -1.93 -5.11 14.20
C SER A 124 -2.64 -4.54 15.42
N GLN A 125 -1.85 -4.25 16.47
CA GLN A 125 -2.30 -3.60 17.69
C GLN A 125 -2.23 -2.06 17.62
N LYS A 126 -1.74 -1.50 16.51
CA LYS A 126 -1.70 -0.05 16.31
C LYS A 126 -3.09 0.51 15.98
N ILE A 127 -3.17 1.84 15.96
CA ILE A 127 -4.24 2.53 15.24
C ILE A 127 -4.07 2.24 13.76
N LYS A 128 -5.17 1.95 13.09
CA LYS A 128 -5.20 1.48 11.71
C LYS A 128 -6.12 2.37 10.86
N ILE A 129 -5.64 2.78 9.69
CA ILE A 129 -6.35 3.66 8.76
C ILE A 129 -6.68 2.85 7.51
N LEU A 130 -7.96 2.54 7.31
CA LEU A 130 -8.47 1.89 6.11
C LEU A 130 -9.01 2.94 5.16
N LEU A 131 -8.44 3.02 3.95
CA LEU A 131 -8.94 3.85 2.86
C LEU A 131 -9.67 2.97 1.84
N PHE A 132 -10.94 3.27 1.61
CA PHE A 132 -11.63 2.83 0.40
C PHE A 132 -11.39 3.84 -0.71
N SER A 133 -10.65 3.39 -1.72
CA SER A 133 -10.41 4.09 -2.99
C SER A 133 -11.21 3.39 -4.10
N THR A 134 -11.13 3.88 -5.32
CA THR A 134 -11.68 3.17 -6.48
C THR A 134 -10.80 3.36 -7.71
N SER A 135 -10.62 2.29 -8.50
CA SER A 135 -9.99 2.35 -9.81
C SER A 135 -10.96 2.73 -10.93
N MET A 136 -12.28 2.68 -10.68
CA MET A 136 -13.32 2.93 -11.68
C MET A 136 -14.43 3.83 -11.12
N SER A 137 -14.49 5.07 -11.62
CA SER A 137 -15.54 6.06 -11.31
C SER A 137 -15.46 7.26 -12.27
N CYS A 138 -16.19 8.36 -12.00
CA CYS A 138 -15.97 9.63 -12.67
C CYS A 138 -14.55 10.15 -12.42
N TYR A 139 -14.04 10.95 -13.36
CA TYR A 139 -12.74 11.61 -13.22
C TYR A 139 -12.59 12.35 -11.87
N CYS A 140 -13.64 13.07 -11.45
CA CYS A 140 -13.72 13.74 -10.16
C CYS A 140 -13.38 12.84 -8.96
N THR A 141 -14.06 11.70 -8.89
CA THR A 141 -13.89 10.73 -7.80
C THR A 141 -12.53 10.06 -7.87
N LEU A 142 -12.04 9.73 -9.08
CA LEU A 142 -10.72 9.14 -9.25
C LEU A 142 -9.61 10.10 -8.81
N GLU A 143 -9.72 11.38 -9.18
CA GLU A 143 -8.79 12.42 -8.76
C GLU A 143 -8.79 12.60 -7.24
N MET A 144 -9.97 12.66 -6.63
CA MET A 144 -10.12 12.74 -5.19
C MET A 144 -9.53 11.52 -4.48
N CYS A 145 -9.82 10.31 -4.95
CA CYS A 145 -9.27 9.07 -4.39
C CYS A 145 -7.74 9.03 -4.44
N LYS A 146 -7.15 9.40 -5.58
CA LYS A 146 -5.71 9.52 -5.77
C LYS A 146 -5.11 10.52 -4.76
N ASN A 147 -5.69 11.70 -4.62
CA ASN A 147 -5.20 12.74 -3.71
C ASN A 147 -5.27 12.27 -2.25
N GLN A 148 -6.41 11.70 -1.82
CA GLN A 148 -6.57 11.18 -0.45
C GLN A 148 -5.62 10.02 -0.14
N LEU A 149 -5.36 9.13 -1.09
CA LEU A 149 -4.35 8.08 -0.94
C LEU A 149 -2.96 8.69 -0.69
N ILE A 150 -2.53 9.64 -1.53
CA ILE A 150 -1.23 10.31 -1.39
C ILE A 150 -1.11 10.98 -0.02
N ASP A 151 -2.16 11.67 0.41
CA ASP A 151 -2.17 12.38 1.68
C ASP A 151 -2.10 11.43 2.89
N ILE A 152 -2.81 10.30 2.84
CA ILE A 152 -2.68 9.24 3.85
C ILE A 152 -1.27 8.66 3.88
N LEU A 153 -0.66 8.39 2.71
CA LEU A 153 0.72 7.89 2.67
C LEU A 153 1.70 8.88 3.30
N LYS A 154 1.55 10.18 3.02
CA LYS A 154 2.38 11.24 3.65
C LYS A 154 2.17 11.29 5.17
N LEU A 155 0.93 11.21 5.63
CA LEU A 155 0.59 11.18 7.05
C LEU A 155 1.23 9.98 7.76
N VAL A 156 1.06 8.77 7.22
CA VAL A 156 1.63 7.56 7.84
C VAL A 156 3.15 7.59 7.85
N ARG A 157 3.79 8.03 6.76
CA ARG A 157 5.26 8.11 6.69
C ARG A 157 5.86 9.15 7.62
N SER A 158 5.18 10.28 7.82
CA SER A 158 5.63 11.32 8.77
C SER A 158 5.38 10.96 10.24
N SER A 159 4.53 9.95 10.51
CA SER A 159 4.15 9.53 11.87
C SER A 159 5.10 8.51 12.52
N ASN A 160 6.31 8.28 12.00
CA ASN A 160 7.28 7.32 12.56
C ASN A 160 6.70 5.92 12.84
N SER A 161 5.87 5.40 11.93
CA SER A 161 5.23 4.07 12.05
C SER A 161 4.19 3.93 13.18
N GLU A 162 3.62 5.03 13.67
CA GLU A 162 2.53 5.00 14.67
C GLU A 162 1.24 4.38 14.14
N TYR A 163 0.98 4.53 12.84
CA TYR A 163 -0.22 4.04 12.18
C TYR A 163 0.12 2.92 11.20
N ASP A 164 -0.74 1.93 11.11
CA ASP A 164 -0.79 1.05 9.95
C ASP A 164 -1.90 1.52 9.02
N TYR A 165 -1.74 1.30 7.72
CA TYR A 165 -2.75 1.66 6.74
C TYR A 165 -3.00 0.52 5.75
N LEU A 166 -4.18 0.57 5.15
CA LEU A 166 -4.55 -0.30 4.04
C LEU A 166 -5.41 0.52 3.07
N ALA A 167 -5.08 0.47 1.78
CA ALA A 167 -5.90 1.04 0.74
C ALA A 167 -6.54 -0.08 -0.07
N ILE A 168 -7.86 -0.01 -0.25
CA ILE A 168 -8.64 -1.01 -0.96
C ILE A 168 -9.29 -0.36 -2.17
N ASP A 169 -9.23 -1.05 -3.30
CA ASP A 169 -10.06 -0.71 -4.46
C ASP A 169 -11.47 -1.26 -4.27
N ALA A 170 -12.39 -0.38 -3.86
CA ALA A 170 -13.79 -0.73 -3.59
C ALA A 170 -14.55 -1.22 -4.84
N TYR A 171 -14.05 -0.95 -6.05
CA TYR A 171 -14.61 -1.52 -7.27
C TYR A 171 -14.29 -3.01 -7.41
N ALA A 172 -13.09 -3.44 -6.99
CA ALA A 172 -12.64 -4.82 -7.04
C ALA A 172 -13.05 -5.64 -5.80
N LYS A 173 -13.29 -4.96 -4.66
CA LYS A 173 -13.63 -5.55 -3.35
C LYS A 173 -14.76 -4.75 -2.69
N ASP A 174 -16.00 -5.12 -2.97
CA ASP A 174 -17.21 -4.41 -2.53
C ASP A 174 -17.75 -4.88 -1.17
N ASP A 175 -17.28 -6.01 -0.68
CA ASP A 175 -17.70 -6.64 0.58
C ASP A 175 -17.39 -5.78 1.81
N LEU A 176 -16.17 -5.24 1.91
CA LEU A 176 -15.77 -4.39 3.02
C LEU A 176 -16.48 -3.02 3.05
N PRO A 177 -16.60 -2.29 1.92
CA PRO A 177 -17.43 -1.08 1.87
C PRO A 177 -18.87 -1.31 2.36
N ILE A 178 -19.49 -2.42 1.96
CA ILE A 178 -20.84 -2.80 2.42
C ILE A 178 -20.84 -3.08 3.92
N LYS A 179 -19.90 -3.90 4.40
CA LYS A 179 -19.77 -4.27 5.83
C LYS A 179 -19.68 -3.05 6.75
N TYR A 180 -18.99 -2.00 6.30
CA TYR A 180 -18.80 -0.79 7.10
C TYR A 180 -19.70 0.37 6.73
N GLU A 181 -20.69 0.14 5.86
CA GLU A 181 -21.70 1.13 5.46
C GLU A 181 -21.07 2.37 4.80
N THR A 182 -19.99 2.18 4.04
CA THR A 182 -19.28 3.24 3.31
C THR A 182 -19.55 3.10 1.82
N LEU A 183 -20.73 3.54 1.39
CA LEU A 183 -21.20 3.42 0.00
C LEU A 183 -20.57 4.41 -0.98
N PHE A 184 -19.73 5.34 -0.50
CA PHE A 184 -19.07 6.35 -1.30
C PHE A 184 -17.55 6.26 -1.16
N THR A 185 -16.86 6.47 -2.27
CA THR A 185 -15.40 6.54 -2.36
C THR A 185 -14.95 7.95 -2.76
N PRO A 186 -13.88 8.50 -2.18
CA PRO A 186 -13.08 7.88 -1.14
C PRO A 186 -13.78 7.89 0.22
N SER A 187 -13.48 6.91 1.06
CA SER A 187 -13.88 6.92 2.47
C SER A 187 -12.78 6.34 3.35
N VAL A 188 -12.68 6.84 4.57
CA VAL A 188 -11.70 6.40 5.57
C VAL A 188 -12.41 5.86 6.78
N ILE A 189 -11.90 4.75 7.28
CA ILE A 189 -12.27 4.17 8.57
C ILE A 189 -11.03 4.05 9.42
N VAL A 190 -11.12 4.54 10.65
CA VAL A 190 -10.06 4.39 11.65
C VAL A 190 -10.48 3.33 12.65
N PHE A 191 -9.56 2.40 12.92
CA PHE A 191 -9.71 1.36 13.93
C PHE A 191 -8.69 1.53 15.04
N ASN A 192 -9.07 1.17 16.27
CA ASN A 192 -8.12 1.03 17.37
C ASN A 192 -7.37 -0.33 17.31
N GLY A 193 -6.47 -0.58 18.26
CA GLY A 193 -5.71 -1.84 18.38
C GLY A 193 -6.57 -3.11 18.48
N ASN A 194 -7.82 -2.99 18.96
CA ASN A 194 -8.76 -4.10 19.13
C ASN A 194 -9.68 -4.31 17.92
N ASN A 195 -9.42 -3.62 16.79
CA ASN A 195 -10.23 -3.65 15.58
C ASN A 195 -11.64 -3.04 15.74
N GLU A 196 -11.84 -2.20 16.76
CA GLU A 196 -13.08 -1.44 16.90
C GLU A 196 -13.01 -0.18 16.05
N VAL A 197 -14.10 0.13 15.35
CA VAL A 197 -14.22 1.36 14.57
C VAL A 197 -14.33 2.55 15.51
N ILE A 198 -13.40 3.49 15.41
CA ILE A 198 -13.36 4.70 16.25
C ILE A 198 -13.64 5.99 15.46
N HIS A 199 -13.51 5.96 14.14
CA HIS A 199 -13.85 7.11 13.29
C HIS A 199 -14.20 6.67 11.86
N LYS A 200 -15.07 7.43 11.19
CA LYS A 200 -15.41 7.26 9.77
C LYS A 200 -15.53 8.62 9.11
N ILE A 201 -14.96 8.76 7.91
CA ILE A 201 -15.10 9.95 7.05
C ILE A 201 -15.47 9.45 5.66
N ALA A 202 -16.58 9.90 5.08
CA ALA A 202 -17.02 9.48 3.76
C ALA A 202 -17.12 10.67 2.82
N TYR A 203 -16.54 10.54 1.62
CA TYR A 203 -16.63 11.49 0.51
C TYR A 203 -16.44 12.95 0.93
N ASP A 204 -15.24 13.28 1.40
CA ASP A 204 -14.93 14.61 1.93
C ASP A 204 -13.59 15.14 1.41
N GLU A 205 -13.58 16.34 0.84
CA GLU A 205 -12.36 16.97 0.31
C GLU A 205 -11.38 17.33 1.43
N GLU A 206 -11.89 17.62 2.64
CA GLU A 206 -11.10 17.91 3.83
C GLU A 206 -10.76 16.66 4.66
N MET A 207 -10.92 15.47 4.09
CA MET A 207 -10.75 14.19 4.78
C MET A 207 -9.42 14.10 5.54
N ILE A 208 -8.30 14.49 4.92
CA ILE A 208 -6.99 14.45 5.59
C ILE A 208 -6.90 15.39 6.80
N ASN A 209 -7.50 16.58 6.72
CA ASN A 209 -7.50 17.54 7.82
C ASN A 209 -8.32 17.01 8.99
N LYS A 210 -9.52 16.49 8.71
CA LYS A 210 -10.40 15.88 9.70
C LYS A 210 -9.77 14.65 10.34
N LEU A 211 -9.13 13.79 9.54
CA LEU A 211 -8.39 12.63 10.02
C LEU A 211 -7.25 13.05 10.95
N SER A 212 -6.47 14.06 10.56
CA SER A 212 -5.33 14.55 11.34
C SER A 212 -5.76 15.15 12.67
N VAL A 213 -6.86 15.93 12.68
CA VAL A 213 -7.46 16.47 13.92
C VAL A 213 -7.89 15.33 14.84
N PHE A 214 -8.65 14.38 14.32
CA PHE A 214 -9.10 13.22 15.10
C PHE A 214 -7.94 12.44 15.71
N LEU A 215 -6.90 12.13 14.92
CA LEU A 215 -5.75 11.38 15.39
C LEU A 215 -4.93 12.13 16.46
N ASN A 216 -4.86 13.46 16.37
CA ASN A 216 -4.20 14.29 17.39
C ASN A 216 -5.01 14.35 18.69
N GLU A 217 -6.33 14.45 18.59
CA GLU A 217 -7.22 14.46 19.77
C GLU A 217 -7.24 13.11 20.47
N TYR A 218 -7.29 12.00 19.72
CA TYR A 218 -7.33 10.65 20.28
C TYR A 218 -6.06 10.26 21.05
N LYS A 219 -4.93 10.94 20.80
CA LYS A 219 -3.68 10.73 21.55
C LYS A 219 -3.66 11.43 22.92
N ASN A 220 -4.50 12.45 23.12
CA ASN A 220 -4.54 13.26 24.33
C ASN A 220 -5.65 12.80 25.28
#